data_AF-S8GY64-F1
#
_entry.id   AF-S8GY64-F1
#
_cell.length_a   1.000
_cell.length_b   1.000
_cell.length_c   1.000
_cell.angle_alpha   90.00
_cell.angle_beta   90.00
_cell.angle_gamma   90.00
#
_symmetry.space_group_name_H-M   'P 1'
#
loop_
_entity.id
_entity.type
_entity.pdbx_description
1 polymer ?
#
loop_
_entity_poly.entity_id
_entity_poly.type
_entity_poly.pdbx_seq_one_letter_code
_entity_poly.pdbx_strand_id
1 'polypeptide(L)'
;MNRLIKGWATSLLLLLSCYSLNTQGTMKHSLSKRLQNMAAIACLEAKGDLARLSNAIDNGLNDGLTVSEIKETLSQLYAYTGFPRSLNGLSTLQQVVEARKKRGIIDREGKDADPLPADYDALKDGTRVQTRLSGRAFVYDFAPTTDYCLKAHLFGDIFARNNLSFADRELVTLSALSGIKGVEPQLKAHVNGARNMGLPDEDIRAIPAALRKHVGETEAYRAQKAIAEIFGEPFSEGEPIEHMIFLKGEPNTAYADYFIGNSYLAGLADGRGKLRVANVTFEPRCRNNWHIHHKGGQILICVGGRGWYQTWGKPAQALHPGDVVDIPAEVKHWHGATKDSWFQHIAIAVPVEGASNEWLEPVTDEDYDKLK
;
A
#
# COMPACT_ATOMS: atom_id res chain seq x y z
N MET A 1 7.81 87.51 12.86
CA MET A 1 6.57 87.44 12.06
C MET A 1 6.83 86.58 10.83
N ASN A 2 6.75 85.27 10.98
CA ASN A 2 7.02 84.27 9.94
C ASN A 2 5.73 83.98 9.15
N ARG A 3 5.77 84.12 7.82
CA ARG A 3 4.81 83.53 6.89
C ARG A 3 5.41 82.24 6.35
N LEU A 4 4.89 81.10 6.81
CA LEU A 4 5.20 79.78 6.28
C LEU A 4 3.95 79.20 5.60
N ILE A 5 4.13 79.02 4.29
CA ILE A 5 3.52 78.11 3.31
C ILE A 5 2.56 77.06 3.92
N LYS A 6 1.28 77.11 3.52
CA LYS A 6 0.29 76.06 3.77
C LYS A 6 0.49 74.91 2.77
N GLY A 7 0.91 73.75 3.28
CA GLY A 7 0.99 72.49 2.55
C GLY A 7 -0.39 71.88 2.28
N TRP A 8 -0.51 71.22 1.13
CA TRP A 8 -1.68 70.47 0.70
C TRP A 8 -1.65 69.10 1.42
N ALA A 9 -2.71 68.79 2.17
CA ALA A 9 -2.91 67.47 2.75
C ALA A 9 -3.71 66.62 1.76
N THR A 10 -3.05 65.68 1.09
CA THR A 10 -3.67 64.60 0.33
C THR A 10 -4.09 63.50 1.32
N SER A 11 -5.39 63.31 1.50
CA SER A 11 -5.96 62.20 2.27
C SER A 11 -5.73 60.88 1.53
N LEU A 12 -4.84 60.04 2.06
CA LEU A 12 -4.67 58.65 1.63
C LEU A 12 -5.69 57.79 2.38
N LEU A 13 -6.78 57.38 1.70
CA LEU A 13 -7.69 56.36 2.21
C LEU A 13 -6.98 55.00 2.17
N LEU A 14 -6.58 54.48 3.33
CA LEU A 14 -6.22 53.07 3.49
C LEU A 14 -7.50 52.22 3.44
N LEU A 15 -7.78 51.64 2.28
CA LEU A 15 -8.69 50.51 2.14
C LEU A 15 -8.04 49.28 2.78
N LEU A 16 -8.44 48.96 4.01
CA LEU A 16 -8.24 47.66 4.62
C LEU A 16 -9.08 46.64 3.84
N SER A 17 -8.48 46.04 2.80
CA SER A 17 -9.00 44.84 2.16
C SER A 17 -8.88 43.69 3.14
N CYS A 18 -9.97 43.36 3.84
CA CYS A 18 -10.12 42.07 4.49
C CYS A 18 -10.10 40.99 3.40
N TYR A 19 -8.93 40.41 3.13
CA TYR A 19 -8.88 39.12 2.47
C TYR A 19 -9.46 38.10 3.44
N SER A 20 -10.72 37.73 3.22
CA SER A 20 -11.22 36.44 3.68
C SER A 20 -10.33 35.37 3.03
N LEU A 21 -9.37 34.86 3.78
CA LEU A 21 -8.73 33.59 3.48
C LEU A 21 -9.86 32.55 3.43
N ASN A 22 -10.34 32.25 2.22
CA ASN A 22 -11.12 31.06 1.95
C ASN A 22 -10.19 29.86 2.17
N THR A 23 -10.02 29.47 3.43
CA THR A 23 -9.65 28.10 3.77
C THR A 23 -10.89 27.23 3.55
N GLN A 24 -11.29 27.07 2.28
CA GLN A 24 -11.94 25.82 1.88
C GLN A 24 -10.86 24.74 1.97
N GLY A 25 -10.60 24.26 3.19
CA GLY A 25 -9.99 22.97 3.35
C GLY A 25 -10.90 21.99 2.62
N THR A 26 -10.46 21.50 1.47
CA THR A 26 -11.14 20.44 0.75
C THR A 26 -11.32 19.30 1.74
N MET A 27 -12.56 19.07 2.18
CA MET A 27 -12.91 17.91 2.99
C MET A 27 -12.38 16.69 2.24
N LYS A 28 -11.37 16.02 2.81
CA LYS A 28 -10.77 14.84 2.18
C LYS A 28 -11.85 13.77 2.15
N HIS A 29 -12.34 13.46 0.95
CA HIS A 29 -13.38 12.45 0.76
C HIS A 29 -12.95 11.12 1.39
N SER A 30 -13.88 10.46 2.06
CA SER A 30 -13.65 9.16 2.69
C SER A 30 -14.78 8.22 2.34
N LEU A 31 -14.44 6.98 2.00
CA LEU A 31 -15.41 5.90 1.85
C LEU A 31 -16.38 5.85 3.03
N SER A 32 -17.63 5.49 2.75
CA SER A 32 -18.56 5.13 3.82
C SER A 32 -17.99 4.00 4.69
N LYS A 33 -18.36 3.93 5.97
CA LYS A 33 -17.89 2.86 6.87
C LYS A 33 -18.15 1.47 6.30
N ARG A 34 -19.31 1.29 5.67
CA ARG A 34 -19.70 0.06 4.98
C ARG A 34 -18.62 -0.36 3.96
N LEU A 35 -18.25 0.54 3.05
CA LEU A 35 -17.25 0.27 2.02
C LEU A 35 -15.84 0.10 2.59
N GLN A 36 -15.47 0.85 3.64
CA GLN A 36 -14.18 0.64 4.32
C GLN A 36 -14.05 -0.78 4.89
N ASN A 37 -15.10 -1.26 5.56
CA ASN A 37 -15.11 -2.60 6.16
C ASN A 37 -15.11 -3.70 5.08
N MET A 38 -15.89 -3.53 4.00
CA MET A 38 -15.87 -4.47 2.87
C MET A 38 -14.49 -4.55 2.20
N ALA A 39 -13.84 -3.42 1.94
CA ALA A 39 -12.50 -3.37 1.38
C ALA A 39 -11.47 -4.09 2.28
N ALA A 40 -11.56 -3.85 3.59
CA ALA A 40 -10.66 -4.47 4.57
C ALA A 40 -10.85 -6.00 4.63
N ILE A 41 -12.11 -6.47 4.74
CA ILE A 41 -12.46 -7.90 4.77
C ILE A 41 -11.94 -8.60 3.51
N ALA A 42 -12.22 -8.02 2.34
CA ALA A 42 -11.81 -8.58 1.06
C ALA A 42 -10.29 -8.74 0.95
N CYS A 43 -9.55 -7.69 1.32
CA CYS A 43 -8.10 -7.70 1.25
C CYS A 43 -7.47 -8.65 2.27
N LEU A 44 -8.03 -8.75 3.48
CA LEU A 44 -7.53 -9.66 4.52
C LEU A 44 -7.80 -11.13 4.18
N GLU A 45 -8.91 -11.45 3.52
CA GLU A 45 -9.15 -12.78 2.98
C GLU A 45 -8.13 -13.14 1.89
N ALA A 46 -7.87 -12.23 0.95
CA ALA A 46 -6.90 -12.44 -0.13
C ALA A 46 -5.49 -12.72 0.41
N LYS A 47 -5.08 -11.98 1.46
CA LYS A 47 -3.84 -12.24 2.21
C LYS A 47 -3.89 -13.54 3.03
N GLY A 48 -5.10 -13.99 3.35
CA GLY A 48 -5.43 -15.04 4.29
C GLY A 48 -4.88 -14.81 5.69
N ASP A 49 -4.96 -13.56 6.13
CA ASP A 49 -4.69 -13.14 7.50
C ASP A 49 -5.94 -13.37 8.35
N LEU A 50 -6.16 -14.63 8.76
CA LEU A 50 -7.41 -15.04 9.41
C LEU A 50 -7.65 -14.34 10.76
N ALA A 51 -6.57 -14.04 11.49
CA ALA A 51 -6.68 -13.36 12.78
C ALA A 51 -7.21 -11.92 12.60
N ARG A 52 -6.64 -11.16 11.67
CA ARG A 52 -7.13 -9.81 11.39
C ARG A 52 -8.45 -9.81 10.63
N LEU A 53 -8.69 -10.81 9.79
CA LEU A 53 -9.98 -11.00 9.12
C LEU A 53 -11.11 -11.19 10.15
N SER A 54 -10.91 -12.03 11.17
CA SER A 54 -11.88 -12.21 12.25
C SER A 54 -12.24 -10.90 12.94
N ASN A 55 -11.23 -10.06 13.23
CA ASN A 55 -11.45 -8.74 13.84
C ASN A 55 -12.17 -7.79 12.88
N ALA A 56 -11.81 -7.80 11.59
CA ALA A 56 -12.46 -6.97 10.58
C ALA A 56 -13.94 -7.35 10.38
N ILE A 57 -14.27 -8.64 10.43
CA ILE A 57 -15.66 -9.13 10.36
C ILE A 57 -16.45 -8.68 11.59
N ASP A 58 -15.93 -8.85 12.80
CA ASP A 58 -16.63 -8.41 14.03
C ASP A 58 -16.89 -6.90 14.02
N ASN A 59 -15.88 -6.10 13.64
CA ASN A 59 -16.01 -4.66 13.47
C ASN A 59 -17.03 -4.29 12.38
N GLY A 60 -16.99 -4.98 11.24
CA GLY A 60 -17.94 -4.79 10.15
C GLY A 60 -19.39 -4.99 10.58
N LEU A 61 -19.67 -6.08 11.32
CA LEU A 61 -20.99 -6.36 11.89
C LEU A 61 -21.41 -5.28 12.90
N ASN A 62 -20.50 -4.82 13.77
CA ASN A 62 -20.77 -3.72 14.70
C ASN A 62 -21.09 -2.39 13.99
N ASP A 63 -20.42 -2.12 12.86
CA ASP A 63 -20.66 -0.95 12.02
C ASP A 63 -21.88 -1.12 11.07
N GLY A 64 -22.58 -2.26 11.16
CA GLY A 64 -23.87 -2.46 10.51
C GLY A 64 -23.84 -3.20 9.17
N LEU A 65 -22.71 -3.78 8.76
CA LEU A 65 -22.72 -4.79 7.69
C LEU A 65 -23.61 -5.96 8.10
N THR A 66 -24.31 -6.50 7.12
CA THR A 66 -25.12 -7.71 7.32
C THR A 66 -24.29 -8.97 7.09
N VAL A 67 -24.73 -10.09 7.68
CA VAL A 67 -24.10 -11.40 7.46
C VAL A 67 -24.08 -11.75 5.96
N SER A 68 -25.16 -11.48 5.22
CA SER A 68 -25.25 -11.69 3.77
C SER A 68 -24.22 -10.88 2.98
N GLU A 69 -24.01 -9.60 3.30
CA GLU A 69 -23.02 -8.78 2.59
C GLU A 69 -21.59 -9.29 2.79
N ILE A 70 -21.25 -9.73 4.01
CA ILE A 70 -19.93 -10.30 4.30
C ILE A 70 -19.80 -11.68 3.63
N LYS A 71 -20.84 -12.52 3.70
CA LYS A 71 -20.88 -13.82 3.01
C LYS A 71 -20.65 -13.66 1.51
N GLU A 72 -21.33 -12.71 0.87
CA GLU A 72 -21.19 -12.45 -0.56
C GLU A 72 -19.82 -11.87 -0.92
N THR A 73 -19.30 -10.94 -0.09
CA THR A 73 -17.94 -10.40 -0.22
C THR A 73 -16.91 -11.51 -0.23
N LEU A 74 -16.99 -12.46 0.71
CA LEU A 74 -16.04 -13.55 0.83
C LEU A 74 -16.26 -14.64 -0.24
N SER A 75 -17.52 -14.92 -0.55
CA SER A 75 -17.86 -15.98 -1.51
C SER A 75 -17.44 -15.62 -2.93
N GLN A 76 -17.58 -14.38 -3.39
CA GLN A 76 -17.15 -14.08 -4.76
C GLN A 76 -15.64 -14.19 -4.97
N LEU A 77 -14.86 -14.06 -3.89
CA LEU A 77 -13.41 -13.98 -3.97
C LEU A 77 -12.74 -15.30 -4.35
N TYR A 78 -13.41 -16.47 -4.29
CA TYR A 78 -12.78 -17.71 -4.75
C TYR A 78 -12.33 -17.63 -6.22
N ALA A 79 -12.97 -16.80 -7.04
CA ALA A 79 -12.58 -16.59 -8.44
C ALA A 79 -11.24 -15.84 -8.58
N TYR A 80 -10.79 -15.15 -7.52
CA TYR A 80 -9.57 -14.35 -7.49
C TYR A 80 -8.50 -14.92 -6.55
N THR A 81 -8.93 -15.51 -5.42
CA THR A 81 -8.07 -15.98 -4.32
C THR A 81 -8.03 -17.51 -4.20
N GLY A 82 -8.89 -18.21 -4.96
CA GLY A 82 -9.08 -19.66 -4.91
C GLY A 82 -9.99 -20.12 -3.77
N PHE A 83 -10.58 -21.31 -3.94
CA PHE A 83 -11.45 -21.92 -2.92
C PHE A 83 -10.85 -21.96 -1.51
N PRO A 84 -9.56 -22.31 -1.29
CA PRO A 84 -9.02 -22.38 0.06
C PRO A 84 -9.12 -21.06 0.84
N ARG A 85 -8.85 -19.92 0.21
CA ARG A 85 -8.92 -18.61 0.88
C ARG A 85 -10.37 -18.22 1.19
N SER A 86 -11.26 -18.38 0.22
CA SER A 86 -12.69 -18.07 0.39
C SER A 86 -13.37 -18.97 1.43
N LEU A 87 -13.11 -20.29 1.42
CA LEU A 87 -13.66 -21.23 2.41
C LEU A 87 -13.15 -20.92 3.83
N ASN A 88 -11.87 -20.55 3.98
CA ASN A 88 -11.35 -20.10 5.27
C ASN A 88 -12.05 -18.81 5.73
N GLY A 89 -12.23 -17.84 4.83
CA GLY A 89 -12.94 -16.59 5.13
C GLY A 89 -14.39 -16.84 5.58
N LEU A 90 -15.14 -17.66 4.84
CA LEU A 90 -16.51 -18.04 5.20
C LEU A 90 -16.58 -18.78 6.54
N SER A 91 -15.62 -19.66 6.81
CA SER A 91 -15.50 -20.35 8.11
C SER A 91 -15.20 -19.35 9.24
N THR A 92 -14.35 -18.34 9.00
CA THR A 92 -14.10 -17.27 9.96
C THR A 92 -15.36 -16.46 10.24
N LEU A 93 -16.14 -16.10 9.20
CA LEU A 93 -17.43 -15.42 9.38
C LEU A 93 -18.37 -16.26 10.26
N GLN A 94 -18.52 -17.56 9.96
CA GLN A 94 -19.35 -18.46 10.74
C GLN A 94 -18.95 -18.47 12.22
N GLN A 95 -17.66 -18.59 12.52
CA GLN A 95 -17.13 -18.60 13.88
C GLN A 95 -17.41 -17.27 14.61
N VAL A 96 -17.24 -16.14 13.93
CA VAL A 96 -17.52 -14.80 14.52
C VAL A 96 -19.01 -14.67 14.86
N VAL A 97 -19.91 -15.00 13.93
CA VAL A 97 -21.36 -14.93 14.17
C VAL A 97 -21.79 -15.87 15.30
N GLU A 98 -21.28 -17.10 15.34
CA GLU A 98 -21.57 -18.04 16.44
C GLU A 98 -21.05 -17.54 17.79
N ALA A 99 -19.85 -16.96 17.84
CA ALA A 99 -19.29 -16.38 19.05
C ALA A 99 -20.11 -15.17 19.53
N ARG A 100 -20.54 -14.31 18.62
CA ARG A 100 -21.41 -13.15 18.90
C ARG A 100 -22.76 -13.61 19.45
N LYS A 101 -23.38 -14.62 18.82
CA LYS A 101 -24.63 -15.24 19.30
C LYS A 101 -24.51 -15.80 20.72
N LYS A 102 -23.41 -16.48 21.05
CA LYS A 102 -23.13 -16.98 22.42
C LYS A 102 -23.01 -15.85 23.45
N ARG A 103 -22.63 -14.64 23.03
CA ARG A 103 -22.61 -13.42 23.87
C ARG A 103 -23.96 -12.68 23.91
N GLY A 104 -25.01 -13.24 23.30
CA GLY A 104 -26.33 -12.61 23.22
C GLY A 104 -26.45 -11.50 22.18
N ILE A 105 -25.46 -11.35 21.28
CA ILE A 105 -25.51 -10.40 20.17
C ILE A 105 -26.18 -11.10 18.98
N ILE A 106 -27.26 -10.51 18.45
CA ILE A 106 -27.95 -11.01 17.26
C ILE A 106 -27.59 -10.09 16.09
N ASP A 107 -26.84 -10.64 15.14
CA ASP A 107 -26.42 -9.91 13.94
C ASP A 107 -27.55 -9.80 12.92
N ARG A 108 -27.51 -8.75 12.10
CA ARG A 108 -28.46 -8.57 11.00
C ARG A 108 -28.12 -9.53 9.87
N GLU A 109 -29.01 -10.47 9.57
CA GLU A 109 -28.80 -11.45 8.50
C GLU A 109 -28.64 -10.79 7.12
N GLY A 110 -29.43 -9.77 6.82
CA GLY A 110 -29.49 -9.17 5.48
C GLY A 110 -30.32 -10.00 4.51
N LYS A 111 -30.23 -9.69 3.22
CA LYS A 111 -30.94 -10.40 2.15
C LYS A 111 -29.94 -11.19 1.32
N ASP A 112 -30.15 -12.49 1.15
CA ASP A 112 -29.37 -13.30 0.19
C ASP A 112 -29.77 -12.95 -1.25
N ALA A 113 -28.97 -13.37 -2.23
CA ALA A 113 -29.26 -13.16 -3.65
C ALA A 113 -30.60 -13.81 -4.05
N ASP A 114 -31.34 -13.13 -4.93
CA ASP A 114 -32.54 -13.71 -5.52
C ASP A 114 -32.16 -14.89 -6.44
N PRO A 115 -33.01 -15.93 -6.57
CA PRO A 115 -32.81 -16.99 -7.56
C PRO A 115 -32.72 -16.41 -8.97
N LEU A 116 -31.85 -16.97 -9.79
CA LEU A 116 -31.80 -16.63 -11.21
C LEU A 116 -33.06 -17.14 -11.94
N PRO A 117 -33.54 -16.44 -12.98
CA PRO A 117 -34.64 -16.92 -13.81
C PRO A 117 -34.40 -18.32 -14.38
N ALA A 118 -35.47 -19.08 -14.62
CA ALA A 118 -35.36 -20.44 -15.14
C ALA A 118 -34.76 -20.52 -16.56
N ASP A 119 -34.93 -19.46 -17.35
CA ASP A 119 -34.41 -19.28 -18.71
C ASP A 119 -33.12 -18.45 -18.75
N TYR A 120 -32.45 -18.28 -17.61
CA TYR A 120 -31.25 -17.47 -17.51
C TYR A 120 -30.08 -18.06 -18.33
N ASP A 121 -29.50 -17.23 -19.20
CA ASP A 121 -28.34 -17.58 -20.03
C ASP A 121 -27.08 -16.93 -19.45
N ALA A 122 -26.40 -17.69 -18.60
CA ALA A 122 -25.19 -17.22 -17.91
C ALA A 122 -24.08 -16.80 -18.87
N LEU A 123 -23.92 -17.48 -20.01
CA LEU A 123 -22.88 -17.12 -20.98
C LEU A 123 -23.18 -15.78 -21.64
N LYS A 124 -24.43 -15.58 -22.06
CA LYS A 124 -24.87 -14.32 -22.70
C LYS A 124 -24.80 -13.15 -21.72
N ASP A 125 -25.37 -13.29 -20.54
CA ASP A 125 -25.37 -12.21 -19.55
C ASP A 125 -23.98 -11.95 -18.97
N GLY A 126 -23.20 -13.01 -18.73
CA GLY A 126 -21.81 -12.89 -18.32
C GLY A 126 -20.94 -12.17 -19.36
N THR A 127 -21.15 -12.45 -20.65
CA THR A 127 -20.47 -11.71 -21.73
C THR A 127 -20.84 -10.23 -21.72
N ARG A 128 -22.12 -9.89 -21.48
CA ARG A 128 -22.58 -8.51 -21.36
C ARG A 128 -21.95 -7.80 -20.16
N VAL A 129 -21.93 -8.45 -19.00
CA VAL A 129 -21.34 -7.90 -17.76
C VAL A 129 -19.84 -7.68 -17.93
N GLN A 130 -19.11 -8.67 -18.45
CA GLN A 130 -17.68 -8.58 -18.73
C GLN A 130 -17.34 -7.45 -19.71
N THR A 131 -18.14 -7.32 -20.78
CA THR A 131 -17.96 -6.26 -21.79
C THR A 131 -18.16 -4.88 -21.17
N ARG A 132 -19.18 -4.73 -20.33
CA ARG A 132 -19.42 -3.47 -19.60
C ARG A 132 -18.25 -3.15 -18.66
N LEU A 133 -17.82 -4.10 -17.84
CA LEU A 133 -16.74 -3.92 -16.87
C LEU A 133 -15.44 -3.52 -17.57
N SER A 134 -15.03 -4.25 -18.60
CA SER A 134 -13.78 -3.99 -19.31
C SER A 134 -13.86 -2.84 -20.31
N GLY A 135 -15.07 -2.33 -20.61
CA GLY A 135 -15.32 -1.27 -21.59
C GLY A 135 -15.22 -1.72 -23.06
N ARG A 136 -14.93 -3.00 -23.31
CA ARG A 136 -14.80 -3.59 -24.65
C ARG A 136 -15.04 -5.09 -24.60
N ALA A 137 -15.33 -5.72 -25.74
CA ALA A 137 -15.42 -7.17 -25.78
C ALA A 137 -14.05 -7.79 -25.46
N PHE A 138 -14.03 -8.84 -24.62
CA PHE A 138 -12.85 -9.67 -24.40
C PHE A 138 -13.15 -11.12 -24.76
N VAL A 139 -12.23 -11.73 -25.49
CA VAL A 139 -12.29 -13.14 -25.92
C VAL A 139 -10.90 -13.74 -25.72
N TYR A 140 -10.84 -14.88 -25.06
CA TYR A 140 -9.59 -15.62 -24.82
C TYR A 140 -9.54 -16.92 -25.63
N ASP A 141 -9.34 -16.78 -26.94
CA ASP A 141 -9.35 -17.89 -27.92
C ASP A 141 -8.26 -18.94 -27.66
N PHE A 142 -7.16 -18.56 -27.01
CA PHE A 142 -6.08 -19.49 -26.66
C PHE A 142 -6.55 -20.58 -25.68
N ALA A 143 -7.48 -20.25 -24.76
CA ALA A 143 -8.04 -21.20 -23.80
C ALA A 143 -9.57 -21.00 -23.70
N PRO A 144 -10.35 -21.55 -24.64
CA PRO A 144 -11.79 -21.28 -24.75
C PRO A 144 -12.59 -21.78 -23.53
N THR A 145 -12.14 -22.84 -22.85
CA THR A 145 -12.74 -23.28 -21.58
C THR A 145 -12.57 -22.22 -20.49
N THR A 146 -11.40 -21.58 -20.42
CA THR A 146 -11.16 -20.48 -19.47
C THR A 146 -11.99 -19.26 -19.84
N ASP A 147 -12.12 -18.92 -21.12
CA ASP A 147 -13.00 -17.85 -21.59
C ASP A 147 -14.46 -18.09 -21.19
N TYR A 148 -14.95 -19.32 -21.38
CA TYR A 148 -16.29 -19.73 -20.94
C TYR A 148 -16.45 -19.59 -19.42
N CYS A 149 -15.49 -20.09 -18.61
CA CYS A 149 -15.56 -19.97 -17.15
C CYS A 149 -15.55 -18.49 -16.71
N LEU A 150 -14.74 -17.64 -17.32
CA LEU A 150 -14.75 -16.21 -17.03
C LEU A 150 -16.13 -15.60 -17.32
N LYS A 151 -16.70 -15.89 -18.48
CA LYS A 151 -17.99 -15.31 -18.89
C LYS A 151 -19.15 -15.94 -18.13
N ALA A 152 -19.41 -17.23 -18.33
CA ALA A 152 -20.58 -17.89 -17.80
C ALA A 152 -20.55 -18.03 -16.27
N HIS A 153 -19.40 -18.41 -15.68
CA HIS A 153 -19.34 -18.68 -14.24
C HIS A 153 -19.02 -17.42 -13.42
N LEU A 154 -17.93 -16.71 -13.73
CA LEU A 154 -17.60 -15.50 -12.96
C LEU A 154 -18.61 -14.36 -13.23
N PHE A 155 -18.72 -13.91 -14.48
CA PHE A 155 -19.56 -12.75 -14.78
C PHE A 155 -21.06 -13.08 -14.89
N GLY A 156 -21.40 -14.31 -15.26
CA GLY A 156 -22.76 -14.78 -15.48
C GLY A 156 -23.41 -15.45 -14.26
N ASP A 157 -22.65 -15.95 -13.29
CA ASP A 157 -23.23 -16.56 -12.09
C ASP A 157 -22.90 -15.72 -10.86
N ILE A 158 -21.61 -15.56 -10.53
CA ILE A 158 -21.21 -14.80 -9.33
C ILE A 158 -21.67 -13.34 -9.40
N PHE A 159 -21.40 -12.66 -10.50
CA PHE A 159 -21.77 -11.24 -10.66
C PHE A 159 -23.26 -11.02 -10.94
N ALA A 160 -24.02 -12.06 -11.29
CA ALA A 160 -25.46 -11.98 -11.48
C ALA A 160 -26.25 -11.95 -10.16
N ARG A 161 -25.63 -12.41 -9.06
CA ARG A 161 -26.18 -12.35 -7.72
C ARG A 161 -26.37 -10.90 -7.28
N ASN A 162 -27.58 -10.54 -6.85
CA ASN A 162 -28.00 -9.14 -6.68
C ASN A 162 -27.99 -8.62 -5.24
N ASN A 163 -27.45 -9.38 -4.30
CA ASN A 163 -27.27 -8.96 -2.90
C ASN A 163 -26.06 -8.03 -2.69
N LEU A 164 -25.19 -7.87 -3.70
CA LEU A 164 -24.22 -6.78 -3.81
C LEU A 164 -24.40 -6.07 -5.16
N SER A 165 -24.22 -4.75 -5.17
CA SER A 165 -24.21 -3.97 -6.41
C SER A 165 -22.93 -4.25 -7.22
N PHE A 166 -22.93 -3.99 -8.53
CA PHE A 166 -21.72 -4.12 -9.34
C PHE A 166 -20.58 -3.21 -8.84
N ALA A 167 -20.90 -2.00 -8.36
CA ALA A 167 -19.91 -1.10 -7.77
C ALA A 167 -19.28 -1.69 -6.49
N ASP A 168 -20.10 -2.29 -5.61
CA ASP A 168 -19.61 -2.99 -4.41
C ASP A 168 -18.73 -4.18 -4.78
N ARG A 169 -19.12 -4.96 -5.80
CA ARG A 169 -18.35 -6.13 -6.25
C ARG A 169 -16.98 -5.73 -6.76
N GLU A 170 -16.88 -4.65 -7.52
CA GLU A 170 -15.61 -4.14 -8.01
C GLU A 170 -14.77 -3.54 -6.88
N LEU A 171 -15.36 -2.83 -5.92
CA LEU A 171 -14.66 -2.37 -4.72
C LEU A 171 -14.03 -3.54 -3.94
N VAL A 172 -14.78 -4.63 -3.75
CA VAL A 172 -14.27 -5.85 -3.11
C VAL A 172 -13.15 -6.47 -3.93
N THR A 173 -13.34 -6.60 -5.24
CA THR A 173 -12.38 -7.24 -6.14
C THR A 173 -11.06 -6.47 -6.18
N LEU A 174 -11.10 -5.17 -6.41
CA LEU A 174 -9.90 -4.34 -6.49
C LEU A 174 -9.18 -4.26 -5.12
N SER A 175 -9.93 -4.28 -4.01
CA SER A 175 -9.35 -4.34 -2.67
C SER A 175 -8.65 -5.69 -2.43
N ALA A 176 -9.25 -6.81 -2.83
CA ALA A 176 -8.64 -8.13 -2.73
C ALA A 176 -7.38 -8.25 -3.59
N LEU A 177 -7.43 -7.79 -4.85
CA LEU A 177 -6.29 -7.81 -5.77
C LEU A 177 -5.12 -6.97 -5.27
N SER A 178 -5.37 -5.87 -4.54
CA SER A 178 -4.30 -5.09 -3.90
C SER A 178 -3.53 -5.89 -2.84
N GLY A 179 -4.15 -6.94 -2.28
CA GLY A 179 -3.55 -7.87 -1.33
C GLY A 179 -2.64 -8.93 -1.94
N ILE A 180 -2.58 -9.04 -3.27
CA ILE A 180 -1.91 -10.12 -3.99
C ILE A 180 -0.80 -9.52 -4.86
N LYS A 181 0.41 -10.06 -4.74
CA LYS A 181 1.56 -9.64 -5.56
C LYS A 181 1.51 -10.32 -6.93
N GLY A 182 1.88 -9.62 -8.01
CA GLY A 182 2.00 -10.21 -9.35
C GLY A 182 0.69 -10.23 -10.15
N VAL A 183 -0.36 -9.54 -9.68
CA VAL A 183 -1.66 -9.39 -10.36
C VAL A 183 -1.95 -7.94 -10.73
N GLU A 184 -0.91 -7.12 -10.91
CA GLU A 184 -1.02 -5.70 -11.22
C GLU A 184 -1.84 -5.41 -12.50
N PRO A 185 -1.76 -6.22 -13.59
CA PRO A 185 -2.63 -6.04 -14.74
C PRO A 185 -4.12 -6.19 -14.40
N GLN A 186 -4.48 -7.16 -13.55
CA GLN A 186 -5.85 -7.40 -13.11
C GLN A 186 -6.32 -6.29 -12.18
N LEU A 187 -5.49 -5.87 -11.22
CA LEU A 187 -5.82 -4.75 -10.34
C LEU A 187 -6.17 -3.49 -11.16
N LYS A 188 -5.36 -3.16 -12.16
CA LYS A 188 -5.63 -2.02 -13.07
C LYS A 188 -6.90 -2.20 -13.90
N ALA A 189 -7.16 -3.42 -14.38
CA ALA A 189 -8.40 -3.73 -15.10
C ALA A 189 -9.63 -3.49 -14.21
N HIS A 190 -9.58 -3.86 -12.93
CA HIS A 190 -10.68 -3.67 -11.98
C HIS A 190 -10.77 -2.25 -11.39
N VAL A 191 -9.71 -1.43 -11.43
CA VAL A 191 -9.85 0.01 -11.19
C VAL A 191 -10.72 0.66 -12.28
N ASN A 192 -10.43 0.36 -13.56
CA ASN A 192 -11.30 0.78 -14.67
C ASN A 192 -12.70 0.14 -14.56
N GLY A 193 -12.75 -1.14 -14.21
CA GLY A 193 -13.98 -1.90 -13.99
C GLY A 193 -14.89 -1.24 -12.96
N ALA A 194 -14.37 -0.86 -11.80
CA ALA A 194 -15.09 -0.16 -10.75
C ALA A 194 -15.77 1.12 -11.27
N ARG A 195 -15.02 1.93 -12.05
CA ARG A 195 -15.54 3.13 -12.68
C ARG A 195 -16.67 2.82 -13.67
N ASN A 196 -16.47 1.86 -14.56
CA ASN A 196 -17.47 1.44 -15.56
C ASN A 196 -18.74 0.82 -14.93
N MET A 197 -18.58 0.24 -13.74
CA MET A 197 -19.67 -0.35 -12.96
C MET A 197 -20.37 0.63 -12.03
N GLY A 198 -19.91 1.89 -11.98
CA GLY A 198 -20.60 2.99 -11.31
C GLY A 198 -20.11 3.29 -9.89
N LEU A 199 -18.94 2.81 -9.50
CA LEU A 199 -18.29 3.30 -8.27
C LEU A 199 -17.76 4.73 -8.53
N PRO A 200 -18.12 5.73 -7.71
CA PRO A 200 -17.66 7.11 -7.90
C PRO A 200 -16.13 7.22 -7.90
N ASP A 201 -15.61 8.11 -8.74
CA ASP A 201 -14.16 8.31 -8.88
C ASP A 201 -13.52 8.74 -7.54
N GLU A 202 -14.22 9.51 -6.72
CA GLU A 202 -13.80 9.88 -5.36
C GLU A 202 -13.73 8.68 -4.41
N ASP A 203 -14.69 7.74 -4.51
CA ASP A 203 -14.68 6.51 -3.71
C ASP A 203 -13.51 5.61 -4.10
N ILE A 204 -13.25 5.44 -5.41
CA ILE A 204 -12.09 4.68 -5.90
C ILE A 204 -10.79 5.25 -5.31
N ARG A 205 -10.61 6.58 -5.38
CA ARG A 205 -9.44 7.27 -4.81
C ARG A 205 -9.33 7.18 -3.29
N ALA A 206 -10.44 6.95 -2.58
CA ALA A 206 -10.44 6.81 -1.13
C ALA A 206 -10.09 5.39 -0.64
N ILE A 207 -10.08 4.38 -1.53
CA ILE A 207 -9.77 2.98 -1.16
C ILE A 207 -8.37 2.83 -0.53
N PRO A 208 -7.27 3.40 -1.07
CA PRO A 208 -5.96 3.27 -0.46
C PRO A 208 -5.90 3.77 0.99
N ALA A 209 -6.63 4.83 1.34
CA ALA A 209 -6.68 5.33 2.71
C ALA A 209 -7.38 4.34 3.66
N ALA A 210 -8.44 3.67 3.20
CA ALA A 210 -9.13 2.63 3.97
C ALA A 210 -8.23 1.40 4.16
N LEU A 211 -7.57 0.93 3.09
CA LEU A 211 -6.64 -0.19 3.14
C LEU A 211 -5.46 0.11 4.07
N ARG A 212 -4.88 1.32 4.01
CA ARG A 212 -3.78 1.74 4.88
C ARG A 212 -4.17 1.68 6.35
N LYS A 213 -5.37 2.15 6.68
CA LYS A 213 -5.88 2.17 8.05
C LYS A 213 -6.20 0.79 8.60
N HIS A 214 -6.80 -0.08 7.79
CA HIS A 214 -7.40 -1.33 8.27
C HIS A 214 -6.60 -2.59 7.91
N VAL A 215 -5.72 -2.52 6.90
CA VAL A 215 -5.00 -3.65 6.32
C VAL A 215 -3.48 -3.44 6.37
N GLY A 216 -2.94 -2.48 5.64
CA GLY A 216 -1.49 -2.29 5.59
C GLY A 216 -1.02 -1.35 4.51
N GLU A 217 0.23 -0.91 4.66
CA GLU A 217 0.86 0.05 3.76
C GLU A 217 1.10 -0.54 2.36
N THR A 218 1.45 -1.82 2.28
CA THR A 218 1.74 -2.50 1.00
C THR A 218 0.52 -2.60 0.10
N GLU A 219 -0.64 -2.93 0.66
CA GLU A 219 -1.90 -3.04 -0.07
C GLU A 219 -2.38 -1.66 -0.52
N ALA A 220 -2.30 -0.68 0.38
CA ALA A 220 -2.60 0.71 0.06
C ALA A 220 -1.71 1.24 -1.07
N TYR A 221 -0.40 0.99 -1.01
CA TYR A 221 0.57 1.37 -2.03
C TYR A 221 0.19 0.77 -3.40
N ARG A 222 -0.09 -0.54 -3.46
CA ARG A 222 -0.46 -1.22 -4.72
C ARG A 222 -1.75 -0.65 -5.31
N ALA A 223 -2.77 -0.44 -4.47
CA ALA A 223 -4.02 0.18 -4.90
C ALA A 223 -3.79 1.61 -5.40
N GLN A 224 -3.07 2.43 -4.65
CA GLN A 224 -2.79 3.84 -4.99
C GLN A 224 -1.99 3.97 -6.28
N LYS A 225 -0.98 3.13 -6.48
CA LYS A 225 -0.21 3.08 -7.72
C LYS A 225 -1.08 2.73 -8.92
N ALA A 226 -1.89 1.68 -8.82
CA ALA A 226 -2.79 1.27 -9.89
C ALA A 226 -3.84 2.35 -10.22
N ILE A 227 -4.41 2.97 -9.19
CA ILE A 227 -5.35 4.08 -9.34
C ILE A 227 -4.66 5.26 -10.04
N ALA A 228 -3.49 5.69 -9.57
CA ALA A 228 -2.79 6.81 -10.17
C ALA A 228 -2.45 6.56 -11.64
N GLU A 229 -2.00 5.35 -12.00
CA GLU A 229 -1.77 4.97 -13.41
C GLU A 229 -3.04 5.07 -14.26
N ILE A 230 -4.18 4.58 -13.77
CA ILE A 230 -5.45 4.60 -14.51
C ILE A 230 -6.04 6.01 -14.62
N PHE A 231 -5.91 6.82 -13.58
CA PHE A 231 -6.43 8.19 -13.56
C PHE A 231 -5.46 9.21 -14.19
N GLY A 232 -4.25 8.79 -14.58
CA GLY A 232 -3.23 9.68 -15.14
C GLY A 232 -2.67 10.66 -14.11
N GLU A 233 -2.60 10.24 -12.85
CA GLU A 233 -2.17 11.06 -11.72
C GLU A 233 -0.69 10.82 -11.41
N PRO A 234 0.03 11.84 -10.92
CA PRO A 234 1.40 11.66 -10.47
C PRO A 234 1.47 10.73 -9.26
N PHE A 235 2.44 9.81 -9.27
CA PHE A 235 2.70 8.90 -8.18
C PHE A 235 4.20 8.79 -7.93
N SER A 236 4.63 9.09 -6.69
CA SER A 236 6.04 9.15 -6.31
C SER A 236 6.33 8.46 -4.97
N GLU A 237 5.38 7.75 -4.39
CA GLU A 237 5.64 6.93 -3.21
C GLU A 237 6.55 5.76 -3.60
N GLY A 238 7.49 5.40 -2.70
CA GLY A 238 8.31 4.21 -2.89
C GLY A 238 7.66 2.97 -2.30
N GLU A 239 7.93 1.83 -2.93
CA GLU A 239 7.41 0.53 -2.57
C GLU A 239 7.78 0.18 -1.12
N PRO A 240 6.79 -0.04 -0.23
CA PRO A 240 7.03 -0.40 1.15
C PRO A 240 7.59 -1.83 1.26
N ILE A 241 8.30 -2.11 2.35
CA ILE A 241 8.83 -3.44 2.64
C ILE A 241 7.68 -4.38 3.00
N GLU A 242 7.47 -5.39 2.17
CA GLU A 242 6.54 -6.47 2.44
C GLU A 242 7.11 -7.40 3.52
N HIS A 243 6.27 -7.83 4.47
CA HIS A 243 6.68 -8.71 5.58
C HIS A 243 7.90 -8.21 6.38
N MET A 244 7.81 -7.01 6.93
CA MET A 244 8.86 -6.44 7.78
C MET A 244 9.17 -7.35 8.99
N ILE A 245 10.24 -8.14 8.89
CA ILE A 245 10.67 -9.10 9.94
C ILE A 245 11.28 -8.35 11.13
N PHE A 246 12.02 -7.27 10.86
CA PHE A 246 12.66 -6.43 11.85
C PHE A 246 12.01 -5.05 11.90
N LEU A 247 11.80 -4.53 13.10
CA LEU A 247 11.21 -3.21 13.30
C LEU A 247 11.97 -2.13 12.52
N LYS A 248 11.23 -1.17 11.97
CA LYS A 248 11.78 0.02 11.31
C LYS A 248 12.76 0.78 12.21
N GLY A 249 12.41 0.91 13.50
CA GLY A 249 13.18 1.66 14.48
C GLY A 249 12.83 3.14 14.56
N GLU A 250 13.55 3.85 15.42
CA GLU A 250 13.37 5.28 15.65
C GLU A 250 14.15 6.11 14.62
N PRO A 251 13.76 7.37 14.35
CA PRO A 251 14.51 8.25 13.45
C PRO A 251 16.00 8.33 13.84
N ASN A 252 16.88 8.18 12.84
CA ASN A 252 18.33 8.18 13.02
C ASN A 252 18.89 9.61 13.12
N THR A 253 18.43 10.37 14.12
CA THR A 253 18.79 11.79 14.27
C THR A 253 20.26 12.01 14.61
N ALA A 254 20.90 11.06 15.30
CA ALA A 254 22.30 11.15 15.70
C ALA A 254 23.29 11.16 14.52
N TYR A 255 22.89 10.60 13.37
CA TYR A 255 23.72 10.56 12.16
C TYR A 255 23.09 11.33 10.99
N ALA A 256 22.05 12.13 11.22
CA ALA A 256 21.29 12.78 10.16
C ALA A 256 22.16 13.63 9.20
N ASP A 257 23.19 14.30 9.72
CA ASP A 257 24.12 15.12 8.92
C ASP A 257 24.95 14.31 7.90
N TYR A 258 25.01 12.98 8.05
CA TYR A 258 25.73 12.07 7.17
C TYR A 258 24.81 11.32 6.19
N PHE A 259 23.54 11.72 6.11
CA PHE A 259 22.54 11.07 5.27
C PHE A 259 21.83 12.09 4.39
N ILE A 260 21.50 11.67 3.18
CA ILE A 260 20.52 12.33 2.33
C ILE A 260 19.21 11.58 2.53
N GLY A 261 18.15 12.28 2.92
CA GLY A 261 16.86 11.67 3.29
C GLY A 261 16.85 11.07 4.69
N ASN A 262 15.73 10.44 5.07
CA ASN A 262 15.50 9.90 6.40
C ASN A 262 15.91 8.43 6.52
N SER A 263 16.69 8.13 7.56
CA SER A 263 16.97 6.76 8.00
C SER A 263 16.45 6.51 9.41
N TYR A 264 16.30 5.23 9.77
CA TYR A 264 15.75 4.78 11.04
C TYR A 264 16.61 3.63 11.59
N LEU A 265 16.74 3.57 12.91
CA LEU A 265 17.56 2.59 13.61
C LEU A 265 16.74 1.80 14.64
N ALA A 266 16.74 0.49 14.51
CA ALA A 266 16.30 -0.43 15.55
C ALA A 266 17.50 -1.22 16.08
N GLY A 267 17.86 -1.01 17.34
CA GLY A 267 18.89 -1.81 18.00
C GLY A 267 18.42 -3.26 18.17
N LEU A 268 19.21 -4.22 17.67
CA LEU A 268 18.94 -5.65 17.81
C LEU A 268 19.82 -6.30 18.89
N ALA A 269 21.08 -5.86 18.99
CA ALA A 269 22.00 -6.24 20.05
C ALA A 269 22.77 -5.02 20.56
N ASP A 270 22.76 -4.82 21.88
CA ASP A 270 23.29 -3.65 22.57
C ASP A 270 24.80 -3.69 22.86
N GLY A 271 25.49 -4.75 22.44
CA GLY A 271 26.92 -4.92 22.66
C GLY A 271 27.31 -5.56 23.99
N ARG A 272 26.36 -6.04 24.83
CA ARG A 272 26.72 -6.85 26.03
C ARG A 272 27.58 -8.07 25.68
N GLY A 273 27.33 -8.67 24.52
CA GLY A 273 28.15 -9.75 23.95
C GLY A 273 29.34 -9.26 23.12
N LYS A 274 29.77 -8.00 23.28
CA LYS A 274 30.81 -7.29 22.49
C LYS A 274 30.44 -6.97 21.03
N LEU A 275 29.35 -7.51 20.49
CA LEU A 275 28.87 -7.21 19.14
C LEU A 275 27.63 -6.32 19.18
N ARG A 276 27.68 -5.19 18.48
CA ARG A 276 26.52 -4.33 18.26
C ARG A 276 25.89 -4.67 16.92
N VAL A 277 24.57 -4.80 16.92
CA VAL A 277 23.79 -5.14 15.73
C VAL A 277 22.57 -4.24 15.69
N ALA A 278 22.30 -3.63 14.54
CA ALA A 278 21.13 -2.80 14.34
C ALA A 278 20.49 -3.10 12.98
N ASN A 279 19.16 -3.04 12.91
CA ASN A 279 18.45 -2.91 11.65
C ASN A 279 18.42 -1.43 11.27
N VAL A 280 18.86 -1.13 10.05
CA VAL A 280 18.81 0.22 9.48
C VAL A 280 17.76 0.23 8.39
N THR A 281 16.82 1.16 8.46
CA THR A 281 15.79 1.36 7.45
C THR A 281 16.02 2.68 6.71
N PHE A 282 16.04 2.64 5.38
CA PHE A 282 16.14 3.80 4.50
C PHE A 282 14.78 4.05 3.84
N GLU A 283 14.31 5.29 3.87
CA GLU A 283 13.22 5.70 2.98
C GLU A 283 13.68 5.72 1.51
N PRO A 284 12.78 5.73 0.53
CA PRO A 284 13.15 5.83 -0.89
C PRO A 284 14.10 6.99 -1.16
N ARG A 285 15.12 6.77 -1.99
CA ARG A 285 16.25 7.69 -2.27
C ARG A 285 17.21 7.96 -1.10
N CYS A 286 16.90 7.53 0.12
CA CYS A 286 17.78 7.78 1.25
C CYS A 286 19.08 6.99 1.12
N ARG A 287 20.20 7.64 1.43
CA ARG A 287 21.55 7.07 1.34
C ARG A 287 22.47 7.79 2.31
N ASN A 288 23.45 7.06 2.84
CA ASN A 288 24.51 7.70 3.61
C ASN A 288 25.56 8.33 2.70
N ASN A 289 26.36 9.23 3.28
CA ASN A 289 27.54 9.78 2.62
C ASN A 289 28.57 8.67 2.41
N TRP A 290 29.51 8.94 1.50
CA TRP A 290 30.70 8.12 1.42
C TRP A 290 31.39 8.06 2.79
N HIS A 291 31.86 6.89 3.18
CA HIS A 291 32.55 6.72 4.46
C HIS A 291 33.53 5.55 4.43
N ILE A 292 34.43 5.55 5.41
CA ILE A 292 35.45 4.53 5.63
C ILE A 292 35.33 4.03 7.07
N HIS A 293 35.39 2.71 7.24
CA HIS A 293 35.60 2.10 8.56
C HIS A 293 37.09 1.81 8.73
N HIS A 294 37.72 2.42 9.73
CA HIS A 294 39.13 2.19 10.03
C HIS A 294 39.30 1.01 10.99
N LYS A 295 40.29 0.15 10.71
CA LYS A 295 40.67 -1.06 11.46
C LYS A 295 39.61 -2.18 11.60
N GLY A 296 38.33 -1.84 11.66
CA GLY A 296 37.20 -2.77 11.69
C GLY A 296 36.42 -2.73 10.38
N GLY A 297 35.89 -3.89 9.96
CA GLY A 297 34.98 -3.98 8.80
C GLY A 297 33.51 -3.85 9.21
N GLN A 298 32.64 -3.91 8.21
CA GLN A 298 31.19 -3.95 8.39
C GLN A 298 30.57 -5.04 7.53
N ILE A 299 29.55 -5.70 8.06
CA ILE A 299 28.74 -6.66 7.32
C ILE A 299 27.31 -6.11 7.24
N LEU A 300 26.75 -6.11 6.04
CA LEU A 300 25.35 -5.79 5.78
C LEU A 300 24.63 -7.08 5.38
N ILE A 301 23.53 -7.39 6.06
CA ILE A 301 22.62 -8.48 5.65
C ILE A 301 21.31 -7.82 5.23
N CYS A 302 20.99 -7.88 3.94
CA CYS A 302 19.81 -7.24 3.37
C CYS A 302 18.55 -8.04 3.74
N VAL A 303 17.58 -7.41 4.38
CA VAL A 303 16.40 -8.09 4.94
C VAL A 303 15.07 -7.58 4.40
N GLY A 304 15.04 -6.46 3.66
CA GLY A 304 13.81 -5.95 3.10
C GLY A 304 14.01 -4.89 2.03
N GLY A 305 13.12 -4.88 1.03
CA GLY A 305 13.09 -3.84 -0.01
C GLY A 305 14.27 -3.88 -0.98
N ARG A 306 14.53 -2.76 -1.68
CA ARG A 306 15.59 -2.66 -2.71
C ARG A 306 16.55 -1.52 -2.42
N GLY A 307 17.85 -1.83 -2.42
CA GLY A 307 18.91 -0.88 -2.08
C GLY A 307 20.06 -0.85 -3.07
N TRP A 308 21.05 -0.03 -2.72
CA TRP A 308 22.32 0.12 -3.40
C TRP A 308 23.45 0.00 -2.39
N TYR A 309 24.57 -0.58 -2.84
CA TYR A 309 25.88 -0.47 -2.21
C TYR A 309 26.90 -0.11 -3.27
N GLN A 310 27.88 0.72 -2.93
CA GLN A 310 28.95 1.04 -3.87
C GLN A 310 30.27 1.25 -3.15
N THR A 311 31.32 0.61 -3.66
CA THR A 311 32.71 0.91 -3.33
C THR A 311 33.25 1.99 -4.26
N TRP A 312 34.09 2.88 -3.74
CA TRP A 312 34.73 3.94 -4.53
C TRP A 312 35.45 3.39 -5.77
N GLY A 313 35.22 4.03 -6.92
CA GLY A 313 35.80 3.62 -8.20
C GLY A 313 35.23 2.33 -8.80
N LYS A 314 34.24 1.69 -8.17
CA LYS A 314 33.54 0.51 -8.69
C LYS A 314 32.09 0.83 -9.06
N PRO A 315 31.46 0.04 -9.96
CA PRO A 315 30.03 0.14 -10.20
C PRO A 315 29.21 -0.10 -8.93
N ALA A 316 28.06 0.56 -8.82
CA ALA A 316 27.10 0.28 -7.76
C ALA A 316 26.48 -1.12 -7.94
N GLN A 317 26.29 -1.80 -6.82
CA GLN A 317 25.66 -3.11 -6.71
C GLN A 317 24.21 -2.93 -6.20
N ALA A 318 23.25 -3.49 -6.94
CA ALA A 318 21.86 -3.57 -6.50
C ALA A 318 21.74 -4.59 -5.36
N LEU A 319 20.96 -4.25 -4.34
CA LEU A 319 20.75 -5.09 -3.16
C LEU A 319 19.29 -5.52 -3.03
N HIS A 320 19.08 -6.78 -2.72
CA HIS A 320 17.80 -7.45 -2.51
C HIS A 320 17.79 -8.22 -1.18
N PRO A 321 16.61 -8.57 -0.64
CA PRO A 321 16.54 -9.41 0.55
C PRO A 321 17.28 -10.73 0.33
N GLY A 322 18.17 -11.08 1.26
CA GLY A 322 19.05 -12.25 1.17
C GLY A 322 20.49 -11.93 0.74
N ASP A 323 20.73 -10.76 0.14
CA ASP A 323 22.09 -10.34 -0.22
C ASP A 323 22.92 -9.99 1.03
N VAL A 324 24.21 -10.32 0.99
CA VAL A 324 25.18 -9.98 2.04
C VAL A 324 26.32 -9.17 1.43
N VAL A 325 26.66 -8.06 2.07
CA VAL A 325 27.83 -7.25 1.70
C VAL A 325 28.84 -7.33 2.85
N ASP A 326 29.99 -7.94 2.59
CA ASP A 326 31.14 -7.92 3.49
C ASP A 326 32.07 -6.78 3.08
N ILE A 327 32.21 -5.79 3.96
CA ILE A 327 32.90 -4.53 3.70
C ILE A 327 34.19 -4.53 4.54
N PRO A 328 35.36 -4.77 3.92
CA PRO A 328 36.63 -4.72 4.61
C PRO A 328 36.93 -3.33 5.20
N ALA A 329 37.81 -3.30 6.21
CA ALA A 329 38.35 -2.05 6.71
C ALA A 329 39.07 -1.26 5.60
N GLU A 330 39.13 0.06 5.76
CA GLU A 330 39.78 1.01 4.85
C GLU A 330 39.12 1.14 3.45
N VAL A 331 37.94 0.55 3.26
CA VAL A 331 37.19 0.66 2.01
C VAL A 331 36.23 1.85 2.06
N LYS A 332 36.45 2.84 1.18
CA LYS A 332 35.49 3.94 0.94
C LYS A 332 34.25 3.41 0.23
N HIS A 333 33.09 3.57 0.86
CA HIS A 333 31.83 3.06 0.31
C HIS A 333 30.62 3.90 0.77
N TRP A 334 29.47 3.67 0.13
CA TRP A 334 28.16 4.13 0.59
C TRP A 334 27.10 3.04 0.36
N HIS A 335 25.95 3.18 1.01
CA HIS A 335 24.78 2.36 0.76
C HIS A 335 23.47 3.11 1.09
N GLY A 336 22.37 2.63 0.53
CA GLY A 336 21.08 3.28 0.69
C GLY A 336 19.95 2.56 -0.02
N ALA A 337 18.78 3.18 -0.04
CA ALA A 337 17.61 2.72 -0.78
C ALA A 337 17.73 3.03 -2.28
N THR A 338 16.98 2.29 -3.08
CA THR A 338 16.66 2.67 -4.47
C THR A 338 15.67 3.84 -4.49
N LYS A 339 15.47 4.44 -5.67
CA LYS A 339 14.65 5.65 -5.82
C LYS A 339 13.17 5.43 -5.51
N ASP A 340 12.71 4.19 -5.68
CA ASP A 340 11.30 3.81 -5.69
C ASP A 340 10.99 2.67 -4.70
N SER A 341 11.89 2.36 -3.75
CA SER A 341 11.68 1.33 -2.74
C SER A 341 12.26 1.74 -1.40
N TRP A 342 11.58 1.39 -0.32
CA TRP A 342 12.20 1.34 1.00
C TRP A 342 13.30 0.27 1.03
N PHE A 343 14.25 0.38 1.94
CA PHE A 343 15.31 -0.63 2.09
C PHE A 343 15.67 -0.88 3.55
N GLN A 344 15.88 -2.15 3.91
CA GLN A 344 16.35 -2.57 5.22
C GLN A 344 17.53 -3.52 5.12
N HIS A 345 18.51 -3.28 5.98
CA HIS A 345 19.59 -4.22 6.23
C HIS A 345 19.96 -4.24 7.71
N ILE A 346 20.43 -5.40 8.16
CA ILE A 346 21.11 -5.56 9.43
C ILE A 346 22.56 -5.10 9.25
N ALA A 347 22.99 -4.14 10.03
CA ALA A 347 24.37 -3.68 10.09
C ALA A 347 25.09 -4.31 11.29
N ILE A 348 26.24 -4.92 11.01
CA ILE A 348 27.13 -5.51 12.00
C ILE A 348 28.50 -4.84 11.84
N ALA A 349 28.92 -4.05 12.83
CA ALA A 349 30.27 -3.51 12.88
C ALA A 349 31.18 -4.49 13.61
N VAL A 350 32.29 -4.91 12.98
CA VAL A 350 33.22 -5.87 13.58
C VAL A 350 34.04 -5.16 14.67
N PRO A 351 33.93 -5.55 15.94
CA PRO A 351 34.58 -4.83 17.04
C PRO A 351 36.08 -5.08 17.00
N VAL A 352 36.85 -4.01 16.79
CA VAL A 352 38.32 -4.00 16.82
C VAL A 352 38.79 -2.82 17.67
N GLU A 353 39.85 -3.01 18.46
CA GLU A 353 40.38 -1.96 19.32
C GLU A 353 40.86 -0.74 18.50
N GLY A 354 40.38 0.44 18.91
CA GLY A 354 40.70 1.71 18.24
C GLY A 354 40.11 1.87 16.84
N ALA A 355 39.08 1.09 16.48
CA ALA A 355 38.30 1.29 15.26
C ALA A 355 37.51 2.61 15.31
N SER A 356 37.31 3.22 14.15
CA SER A 356 36.59 4.48 13.98
C SER A 356 35.93 4.57 12.61
N ASN A 357 35.00 5.51 12.45
CA ASN A 357 34.37 5.81 11.17
C ASN A 357 34.81 7.20 10.70
N GLU A 358 35.24 7.31 9.45
CA GLU A 358 35.48 8.58 8.75
C GLU A 358 34.33 8.83 7.77
N TRP A 359 33.55 9.88 8.01
CA TRP A 359 32.50 10.34 7.11
C TRP A 359 33.07 11.34 6.11
N LEU A 360 32.72 11.18 4.83
CA LEU A 360 33.26 11.95 3.72
C LEU A 360 32.13 12.71 2.99
N GLU A 361 32.33 12.99 1.72
CA GLU A 361 31.38 13.76 0.91
C GLU A 361 30.06 13.01 0.65
N PRO A 362 28.95 13.75 0.46
CA PRO A 362 27.68 13.16 0.04
C PRO A 362 27.76 12.53 -1.35
N VAL A 363 26.93 11.50 -1.57
CA VAL A 363 26.65 11.00 -2.92
C VAL A 363 25.71 11.98 -3.61
N THR A 364 26.19 12.69 -4.62
CA THR A 364 25.39 13.71 -5.32
C THR A 364 24.11 13.13 -5.91
N ASP A 365 23.04 13.93 -6.02
CA ASP A 365 21.82 13.49 -6.72
C ASP A 365 22.11 13.15 -8.19
N GLU A 366 23.03 13.88 -8.84
CA GLU A 366 23.44 13.62 -10.23
C GLU A 366 24.04 12.22 -10.39
N ASP A 367 24.94 11.81 -9.48
CA ASP A 367 25.55 10.48 -9.55
C ASP A 367 24.56 9.38 -9.16
N TYR A 368 23.70 9.65 -8.17
CA TYR A 368 22.66 8.73 -7.76
C TYR A 368 21.61 8.49 -8.85
N ASP A 369 21.19 9.54 -9.57
CA ASP A 369 20.16 9.44 -10.61
C ASP A 369 20.68 8.76 -11.90
N LYS A 370 22.00 8.55 -12.03
CA LYS A 370 22.61 7.72 -13.08
C LYS A 370 22.45 6.21 -12.81
N LEU A 371 22.12 5.80 -11.58
CA LEU A 371 21.93 4.40 -11.21
C LEU A 371 20.62 3.86 -11.84
N LYS A 372 20.66 2.60 -12.30
CA LYS A 372 19.56 2.00 -13.08
C LYS A 372 18.81 0.93 -12.30
#